data_AF-A0A2V5QTT0-F1
#
_entry.id   AF-A0A2V5QTT0-F1
#
_cell.length_a   1.000
_cell.length_b   1.000
_cell.length_c   1.000
_cell.angle_alpha   90.00
_cell.angle_beta   90.00
_cell.angle_gamma   90.00
#
_symmetry.space_group_name_H-M   'P 1'
#
loop_
_entity.id
_entity.type
_entity.pdbx_description
1 polymer ?
#
loop_
_entity_poly.entity_id
_entity_poly.type
_entity_poly.pdbx_seq_one_letter_code
_entity_poly.pdbx_strand_id
1 'polypeptide(L)'
;MRHLSRSQIFKDYERAFSEAVGLPLNIRGHDSWSPAHHGKTDHVSFAAILARFNKARAACLRAQTDASQKPHSTERTVTWFAGLSESAVPVYVGDHILGFLETGEVMLKNPTKKHFASITRQLRAWGYKADWKQLEQAYFRACVLSPKRYHAMLRLLSIFAQHLSILSNQLVLRREEHEPTNMARARQFIEDHQAEPLSLGRIAHVANISRHYFCKMFKKATGINFIDHLSRVRVEKSKTLLLNPNSRISEVAFACGFQSMTNFNRAFKRIVRRSPTQFRESLPKLRRS
;
A
#
# COMPACT_ATOMS: atom_id res chain seq x y z
N MET A 1 -9.93 -3.27 5.51
CA MET A 1 -9.46 -3.41 4.10
C MET A 1 -9.62 -4.77 3.44
N ARG A 2 -9.10 -5.89 3.97
CA ARG A 2 -9.23 -7.20 3.28
C ARG A 2 -10.67 -7.64 3.00
N HIS A 3 -11.63 -7.20 3.81
CA HIS A 3 -13.05 -7.43 3.58
C HIS A 3 -13.60 -6.55 2.45
N LEU A 4 -13.30 -5.26 2.43
CA LEU A 4 -13.69 -4.34 1.36
C LEU A 4 -13.08 -4.75 0.01
N SER A 5 -11.80 -5.11 -0.03
CA SER A 5 -11.15 -5.55 -1.28
C SER A 5 -11.70 -6.86 -1.84
N ARG A 6 -12.46 -7.61 -1.04
CA ARG A 6 -13.11 -8.87 -1.45
C ARG A 6 -14.62 -8.72 -1.61
N SER A 7 -15.18 -7.56 -1.27
CA SER A 7 -16.62 -7.31 -1.35
C SER A 7 -17.08 -7.31 -2.80
N GLN A 8 -18.32 -7.73 -3.03
CA GLN A 8 -18.89 -7.76 -4.37
C GLN A 8 -19.00 -6.35 -4.95
N ILE A 9 -19.43 -5.37 -4.14
CA ILE A 9 -19.55 -3.97 -4.55
C ILE A 9 -18.22 -3.38 -5.04
N PHE A 10 -17.10 -3.71 -4.40
CA PHE A 10 -15.79 -3.25 -4.86
C PHE A 10 -15.41 -3.91 -6.19
N LYS A 11 -15.60 -5.23 -6.32
CA LYS A 11 -15.28 -5.96 -7.56
C LYS A 11 -16.10 -5.50 -8.75
N ASP A 12 -17.38 -5.20 -8.54
CA ASP A 12 -18.27 -4.70 -9.59
C ASP A 12 -17.84 -3.30 -10.03
N TYR A 13 -17.54 -2.42 -9.07
CA TYR A 13 -17.04 -1.08 -9.38
C TYR A 13 -15.65 -1.12 -10.05
N GLU A 14 -14.74 -1.97 -9.56
CA GLU A 14 -13.42 -2.18 -10.15
C GLU A 14 -13.51 -2.61 -11.62
N ARG A 15 -14.42 -3.53 -11.94
CA ARG A 15 -14.69 -3.98 -13.31
C ARG A 15 -15.24 -2.84 -14.17
N ALA A 16 -16.31 -2.20 -13.71
CA ALA A 16 -16.95 -1.10 -14.45
C ALA A 16 -16.00 0.07 -14.70
N PHE A 17 -15.20 0.43 -13.68
CA PHE A 17 -14.16 1.44 -13.81
C PHE A 17 -13.11 1.04 -14.84
N SER A 18 -12.62 -0.20 -14.77
CA SER A 18 -11.59 -0.69 -15.69
C SER A 18 -12.07 -0.71 -17.14
N GLU A 19 -13.32 -1.11 -17.37
CA GLU A 19 -13.95 -1.13 -18.70
C GLU A 19 -14.21 0.29 -19.23
N ALA A 20 -14.71 1.20 -18.39
CA ALA A 20 -15.07 2.57 -18.82
C ALA A 20 -13.86 3.48 -19.03
N VAL A 21 -12.83 3.32 -18.20
CA VAL A 21 -11.66 4.22 -18.16
C VAL A 21 -10.45 3.60 -18.88
N GLY A 22 -10.40 2.27 -18.98
CA GLY A 22 -9.23 1.56 -19.51
C GLY A 22 -8.04 1.55 -18.54
N LEU A 23 -8.29 1.78 -17.25
CA LEU A 23 -7.27 1.79 -16.20
C LEU A 23 -7.66 0.81 -15.09
N PRO A 24 -6.69 0.08 -14.51
CA PRO A 24 -6.99 -0.72 -13.34
C PRO A 24 -7.38 0.19 -12.17
N LEU A 25 -8.28 -0.30 -11.33
CA LEU A 25 -8.53 0.25 -10.00
C LEU A 25 -8.00 -0.71 -8.95
N ASN A 26 -7.30 -0.18 -7.95
CA ASN A 26 -6.79 -0.97 -6.83
C ASN A 26 -7.25 -0.36 -5.51
N ILE A 27 -7.37 -1.19 -4.48
CA ILE A 27 -7.66 -0.75 -3.12
C ILE A 27 -6.57 -1.26 -2.18
N ARG A 28 -6.02 -0.36 -1.36
CA ARG A 28 -4.89 -0.65 -0.48
C ARG A 28 -5.14 -0.15 0.92
N GLY A 29 -4.71 -0.91 1.93
CA GLY A 29 -4.76 -0.44 3.31
C GLY A 29 -3.66 0.55 3.63
N HIS A 30 -3.95 1.43 4.58
CA HIS A 30 -3.03 2.45 5.08
C HIS A 30 -1.64 1.87 5.44
N ASP A 31 -1.60 0.69 6.07
CA ASP A 31 -0.35 0.05 6.50
C ASP A 31 0.23 -0.96 5.48
N SER A 32 -0.41 -1.10 4.31
CA SER A 32 -0.03 -2.09 3.29
C SER A 32 0.85 -1.44 2.21
N TRP A 33 2.12 -1.16 2.53
CA TRP A 33 3.04 -0.60 1.54
C TRP A 33 3.49 -1.67 0.54
N SER A 34 3.00 -1.56 -0.69
CA SER A 34 3.37 -2.37 -1.84
C SER A 34 3.22 -1.51 -3.09
N PRO A 35 4.17 -1.44 -4.04
CA PRO A 35 4.02 -0.67 -5.28
C PRO A 35 2.73 -1.02 -6.04
N ALA A 36 2.11 -0.04 -6.72
CA ALA A 36 1.04 -0.14 -7.76
C ALA A 36 0.64 -1.55 -8.23
N HIS A 37 1.68 -2.28 -8.61
CA HIS A 37 1.69 -3.39 -9.53
C HIS A 37 1.85 -4.78 -8.91
N HIS A 38 1.67 -4.96 -7.60
CA HIS A 38 1.78 -6.31 -7.03
C HIS A 38 0.58 -7.19 -7.40
N GLY A 39 0.73 -7.92 -8.52
CA GLY A 39 -0.09 -9.09 -8.86
C GLY A 39 -1.00 -8.98 -10.08
N LYS A 40 -1.16 -7.80 -10.69
CA LYS A 40 -1.87 -7.63 -11.96
C LYS A 40 -0.87 -7.24 -13.05
N THR A 41 -0.31 -8.24 -13.68
CA THR A 41 0.72 -8.10 -14.69
C THR A 41 0.09 -7.97 -16.07
N ASP A 42 -0.22 -6.74 -16.46
CA ASP A 42 -0.15 -6.43 -17.88
C ASP A 42 1.33 -6.23 -18.24
N HIS A 43 1.98 -7.34 -18.63
CA HIS A 43 3.44 -7.43 -18.81
C HIS A 43 4.00 -6.50 -19.89
N VAL A 44 3.14 -5.74 -20.59
CA VAL A 44 3.43 -4.92 -21.76
C VAL A 44 3.22 -3.42 -21.51
N SER A 45 2.69 -3.00 -20.35
CA SER A 45 2.43 -1.58 -20.09
C SER A 45 3.73 -0.78 -19.87
N PHE A 46 3.72 0.50 -20.26
CA PHE A 46 4.89 1.37 -20.12
C PHE A 46 5.35 1.50 -18.66
N ALA A 47 4.40 1.63 -17.73
CA ALA A 47 4.67 1.65 -16.29
C ALA A 47 5.31 0.35 -15.80
N ALA A 48 4.82 -0.82 -16.25
CA ALA A 48 5.36 -2.12 -15.88
C ALA A 48 6.80 -2.31 -16.38
N ILE A 49 7.12 -1.84 -17.60
CA ILE A 49 8.48 -1.88 -18.15
C ILE A 49 9.42 -0.98 -17.32
N LEU A 50 9.00 0.24 -16.99
CA LEU A 50 9.79 1.15 -16.14
C LEU A 50 10.00 0.58 -14.73
N ALA A 51 8.98 -0.07 -14.15
CA ALA A 51 9.04 -0.66 -12.82
C ALA A 51 10.07 -1.81 -12.71
N ARG A 52 10.44 -2.48 -13.81
CA ARG A 52 11.51 -3.49 -13.83
C ARG A 52 12.90 -2.87 -13.67
N PHE A 53 13.04 -1.58 -13.98
CA PHE A 53 14.31 -0.88 -13.88
C PHE A 53 14.44 -0.16 -12.55
N ASN A 54 15.37 -0.60 -11.71
CA ASN A 54 15.51 -0.15 -10.32
C ASN A 54 15.53 1.37 -10.13
N LYS A 55 16.24 2.13 -10.99
CA LYS A 55 16.31 3.60 -10.87
C LYS A 55 15.00 4.30 -11.29
N ALA A 56 14.31 3.78 -12.32
CA ALA A 56 13.01 4.32 -12.71
C ALA A 56 11.94 3.98 -11.65
N ARG A 57 11.88 2.73 -11.20
CA ARG A 57 11.01 2.32 -10.08
C ARG A 57 11.22 3.18 -8.85
N ALA A 58 12.48 3.50 -8.51
CA ALA A 58 12.81 4.38 -7.40
C ALA A 58 12.23 5.79 -7.54
N ALA A 59 12.31 6.36 -8.73
CA ALA A 59 11.77 7.69 -9.00
C ALA A 59 10.24 7.72 -8.88
N CYS A 60 9.56 6.70 -9.41
CA CYS A 60 8.11 6.56 -9.29
C CYS A 60 7.67 6.37 -7.84
N LEU A 61 8.37 5.51 -7.10
CA LEU A 61 8.05 5.18 -5.72
C LEU A 61 8.26 6.36 -4.76
N ARG A 62 9.29 7.19 -5.00
CA ARG A 62 9.48 8.43 -4.24
C ARG A 62 8.31 9.40 -4.46
N ALA A 63 7.90 9.61 -5.71
CA ALA A 63 6.76 10.46 -6.02
C ALA A 63 5.48 9.98 -5.31
N GLN A 64 5.22 8.67 -5.30
CA GLN A 64 4.10 8.07 -4.56
C GLN A 64 4.21 8.26 -3.04
N THR A 65 5.41 8.08 -2.48
CA THR A 65 5.65 8.15 -1.03
C THR A 65 5.56 9.59 -0.49
N ASP A 66 6.10 10.56 -1.21
CA ASP A 66 6.02 11.98 -0.82
C ASP A 66 4.56 12.47 -0.80
N ALA A 67 3.70 11.90 -1.64
CA ALA A 67 2.28 12.23 -1.68
C ALA A 67 1.46 11.63 -0.52
N SER A 68 1.90 10.51 0.06
CA SER A 68 1.18 9.81 1.14
C SER A 68 1.58 10.23 2.56
N GLN A 69 2.70 10.95 2.74
CA GLN A 69 3.23 11.32 4.06
C GLN A 69 2.70 12.64 4.66
N LYS A 70 1.85 13.40 3.95
CA LYS A 70 1.32 14.67 4.49
C LYS A 70 0.05 14.44 5.31
N PRO A 71 -0.01 14.88 6.60
CA PRO A 71 -1.21 14.79 7.42
C PRO A 71 -2.33 15.61 6.79
N HIS A 72 -3.55 15.04 6.74
CA HIS A 72 -4.75 15.61 6.11
C HIS A 72 -4.73 15.56 4.56
N SER A 73 -5.17 14.45 3.96
CA SER A 73 -5.10 14.25 2.50
C SER A 73 -6.46 14.36 1.81
N THR A 74 -6.59 15.38 0.96
CA THR A 74 -7.44 15.38 -0.23
C THR A 74 -6.96 14.35 -1.25
N GLU A 75 -7.76 14.07 -2.29
CA GLU A 75 -7.33 13.31 -3.48
C GLU A 75 -5.95 13.79 -3.97
N ARG A 76 -5.01 12.85 -4.16
CA ARG A 76 -3.64 13.17 -4.57
C ARG A 76 -3.39 12.62 -5.96
N THR A 77 -2.76 13.44 -6.80
CA THR A 77 -2.22 13.02 -8.09
C THR A 77 -0.74 13.31 -8.11
N VAL A 78 0.05 12.31 -8.48
CA VAL A 78 1.49 12.42 -8.68
C VAL A 78 1.82 12.17 -10.14
N THR A 79 2.74 12.96 -10.70
CA THR A 79 3.24 12.74 -12.07
C THR A 79 4.68 12.26 -11.99
N TRP A 80 4.93 11.10 -12.58
CA TRP A 80 6.24 10.49 -12.69
C TRP A 80 7.12 11.25 -13.68
N PHE A 81 8.44 11.04 -13.60
CA PHE A 81 9.41 11.65 -14.52
C PHE A 81 9.12 11.37 -16.01
N ALA A 82 8.41 10.27 -16.30
CA ALA A 82 8.07 9.84 -17.66
C ALA A 82 6.70 10.38 -18.14
N GLY A 83 6.06 11.27 -17.38
CA GLY A 83 4.78 11.89 -17.73
C GLY A 83 3.53 11.07 -17.43
N LEU A 84 3.68 9.92 -16.78
CA LEU A 84 2.58 9.14 -16.24
C LEU A 84 2.09 9.76 -14.95
N SER A 85 0.78 9.93 -14.80
CA SER A 85 0.12 10.38 -13.58
C SER A 85 -0.61 9.22 -12.91
N GLU A 86 -0.59 9.22 -11.60
CA GLU A 86 -1.27 8.23 -10.76
C GLU A 86 -1.96 8.97 -9.62
N SER A 87 -3.15 8.51 -9.23
CA SER A 87 -3.89 9.12 -8.13
C SER A 87 -4.23 8.15 -7.03
N ALA A 88 -4.21 8.66 -5.80
CA ALA A 88 -4.67 7.99 -4.61
C ALA A 88 -5.81 8.79 -3.97
N VAL A 89 -6.95 8.13 -3.78
CA VAL A 89 -8.15 8.69 -3.16
C VAL A 89 -8.39 7.99 -1.83
N PRO A 90 -8.39 8.69 -0.68
CA PRO A 90 -8.51 8.07 0.62
C PRO A 90 -9.93 7.52 0.88
N VAL A 91 -9.99 6.38 1.55
CA VAL A 91 -11.19 5.76 2.12
C VAL A 91 -11.06 5.84 3.64
N TYR A 92 -12.08 6.37 4.30
CA TYR A 92 -12.07 6.66 5.73
C TYR A 92 -12.92 5.65 6.53
N VAL A 93 -12.57 5.51 7.81
CA VAL A 93 -13.41 4.93 8.86
C VAL A 93 -13.34 5.84 10.07
N GLY A 94 -14.46 6.45 10.45
CA GLY A 94 -14.46 7.61 11.34
C GLY A 94 -13.49 8.68 10.82
N ASP A 95 -12.58 9.13 11.69
CA ASP A 95 -11.52 10.12 11.35
C ASP A 95 -10.21 9.48 10.86
N HIS A 96 -10.16 8.15 10.73
CA HIS A 96 -8.96 7.43 10.33
C HIS A 96 -9.00 7.02 8.86
N ILE A 97 -7.87 7.13 8.18
CA ILE A 97 -7.72 6.60 6.82
C ILE A 97 -7.63 5.08 6.90
N LEU A 98 -8.65 4.39 6.40
CA LEU A 98 -8.66 2.94 6.27
C LEU A 98 -7.70 2.49 5.14
N GLY A 99 -7.58 3.32 4.11
CA GLY A 99 -6.57 3.22 3.07
C GLY A 99 -6.94 4.01 1.82
N PHE A 100 -6.51 3.56 0.64
CA PHE A 100 -6.62 4.35 -0.59
C PHE A 100 -7.17 3.51 -1.75
N LEU A 101 -8.01 4.14 -2.57
CA LEU A 101 -8.30 3.74 -3.94
C LEU A 101 -7.23 4.34 -4.84
N GLU A 102 -6.56 3.51 -5.62
CA GLU A 102 -5.52 3.95 -6.53
C GLU A 102 -5.88 3.64 -7.97
N THR A 103 -5.75 4.63 -8.83
CA THR A 103 -5.92 4.47 -10.27
C THR A 103 -4.62 3.94 -10.87
N GLY A 104 -4.72 3.21 -11.97
CA GLY A 104 -3.56 2.96 -12.82
C GLY A 104 -2.95 4.23 -13.39
N GLU A 105 -1.79 4.08 -14.02
CA GLU A 105 -1.05 5.21 -14.59
C GLU A 105 -1.66 5.70 -15.90
N VAL A 106 -1.78 7.01 -16.02
CA VAL A 106 -2.37 7.67 -17.19
C VAL A 106 -1.56 8.89 -17.61
N MET A 107 -1.48 9.14 -18.91
CA MET A 107 -0.94 10.40 -19.40
C MET A 107 -2.03 11.46 -19.50
N LEU A 108 -1.75 12.68 -19.02
CA LEU A 108 -2.67 13.81 -19.12
C LEU A 108 -2.50 14.60 -20.43
N LYS A 109 -1.50 14.25 -21.22
CA LYS A 109 -1.17 14.82 -22.53
C LYS A 109 -0.73 13.70 -23.45
N ASN A 110 -1.00 13.83 -24.74
CA ASN A 110 -0.58 12.84 -25.72
C ASN A 110 0.94 12.63 -25.69
N PRO A 111 1.42 11.37 -25.76
CA PRO A 111 2.84 11.09 -25.85
C PRO A 111 3.44 11.72 -27.12
N THR A 112 4.65 12.28 -27.01
CA THR A 112 5.34 12.91 -28.15
C THR A 112 6.73 12.33 -28.31
N LYS A 113 7.23 12.27 -29.56
CA LYS A 113 8.61 11.85 -29.85
C LYS A 113 9.65 12.71 -29.12
N LYS A 114 9.42 14.02 -29.00
CA LYS A 114 10.30 14.94 -28.27
C LYS A 114 10.39 14.58 -26.79
N HIS A 115 9.25 14.32 -26.15
CA HIS A 115 9.23 13.93 -24.75
C HIS A 115 9.86 12.54 -24.56
N PHE A 116 9.55 11.58 -25.45
CA PHE A 116 10.18 10.26 -25.43
C PHE A 116 11.72 10.33 -25.58
N ALA A 117 12.24 11.20 -26.46
CA ALA A 117 13.67 11.45 -26.60
C ALA A 117 14.31 11.98 -25.30
N SER A 118 13.59 12.81 -24.52
CA SER A 118 14.04 13.26 -23.21
C SER A 118 14.11 12.12 -22.20
N ILE A 119 13.05 11.30 -22.14
CA ILE A 119 12.95 10.14 -21.25
C ILE A 119 14.07 9.13 -21.56
N THR A 120 14.28 8.80 -22.83
CA THR A 120 15.32 7.85 -23.26
C THR A 120 16.73 8.35 -22.92
N ARG A 121 17.01 9.65 -23.06
CA ARG A 121 18.29 10.24 -22.62
C ARG A 121 18.53 10.03 -21.11
N GLN A 122 17.51 10.28 -20.30
CA GLN A 122 17.57 10.06 -18.85
C GLN A 122 17.73 8.57 -18.50
N LEU A 123 17.00 7.68 -19.17
CA LEU A 123 17.11 6.23 -18.99
C LEU A 123 18.51 5.71 -19.38
N ARG A 124 19.10 6.21 -20.48
CA ARG A 124 20.47 5.90 -20.87
C ARG A 124 21.48 6.35 -19.80
N ALA A 125 21.35 7.58 -19.30
CA ALA A 125 22.18 8.08 -18.20
C ALA A 125 22.03 7.23 -16.92
N TRP A 126 20.86 6.65 -16.70
CA TRP A 126 20.62 5.73 -15.60
C TRP A 126 21.17 4.32 -15.85
N GLY A 127 21.55 3.97 -17.07
CA GLY A 127 22.10 2.67 -17.45
C GLY A 127 21.04 1.66 -17.90
N TYR A 128 19.89 2.11 -18.39
CA TYR A 128 18.89 1.24 -19.01
C TYR A 128 19.45 0.63 -20.30
N LYS A 129 19.43 -0.71 -20.40
CA LYS A 129 19.96 -1.48 -21.54
C LYS A 129 18.94 -2.45 -22.17
N ALA A 130 17.68 -2.37 -21.76
CA ALA A 130 16.64 -3.28 -22.24
C ALA A 130 16.04 -2.83 -23.58
N ASP A 131 15.04 -3.58 -24.07
CA ASP A 131 14.42 -3.38 -25.39
C ASP A 131 13.79 -1.98 -25.53
N TRP A 132 14.46 -1.13 -26.32
CA TRP A 132 14.02 0.23 -26.62
C TRP A 132 12.79 0.27 -27.53
N LYS A 133 12.63 -0.71 -28.42
CA LYS A 133 11.50 -0.78 -29.35
C LYS A 133 10.22 -1.12 -28.59
N GLN A 134 10.30 -2.09 -27.68
CA GLN A 134 9.20 -2.41 -26.79
C GLN A 134 8.83 -1.22 -25.89
N LEU A 135 9.83 -0.52 -25.34
CA LEU A 135 9.60 0.65 -24.51
C LEU A 135 8.90 1.78 -25.28
N GLU A 136 9.31 2.04 -26.51
CA GLU A 136 8.71 3.05 -27.39
C GLU A 136 7.25 2.70 -27.72
N GLN A 137 7.00 1.46 -28.14
CA GLN A 137 5.65 0.99 -28.44
C GLN A 137 4.74 1.11 -27.22
N ALA A 138 5.21 0.73 -26.03
CA ALA A 138 4.45 0.85 -24.80
C ALA A 138 4.20 2.32 -24.42
N TYR A 139 5.17 3.21 -24.61
CA TYR A 139 5.03 4.65 -24.35
C TYR A 139 3.91 5.28 -25.20
N PHE A 140 3.90 5.00 -26.50
CA PHE A 140 2.90 5.56 -27.41
C PHE A 140 1.52 4.90 -27.30
N ARG A 141 1.44 3.70 -26.70
CA ARG A 141 0.17 3.02 -26.40
C ARG A 141 -0.36 3.29 -24.98
N ALA A 142 0.34 4.10 -24.20
CA ALA A 142 -0.10 4.42 -22.84
C ALA A 142 -1.49 5.06 -22.86
N CYS A 143 -2.31 4.74 -21.86
CA CYS A 143 -3.64 5.34 -21.71
C CYS A 143 -3.50 6.86 -21.57
N VAL A 144 -4.27 7.62 -22.36
CA VAL A 144 -4.31 9.08 -22.32
C VAL A 144 -5.72 9.54 -21.95
N LEU A 145 -5.81 10.35 -20.90
CA LEU A 145 -7.05 11.04 -20.54
C LEU A 145 -6.83 12.55 -20.62
N SER A 146 -7.79 13.27 -21.21
CA SER A 146 -7.75 14.72 -21.16
C SER A 146 -7.88 15.19 -19.70
N PRO A 147 -7.30 16.34 -19.32
CA PRO A 147 -7.41 16.86 -17.96
C PRO A 147 -8.86 16.95 -17.47
N LYS A 148 -9.82 17.29 -18.35
CA LYS A 148 -11.26 17.32 -18.00
C LYS A 148 -11.79 15.93 -17.66
N ARG A 149 -11.51 14.92 -18.50
CA ARG A 149 -11.95 13.53 -18.25
C ARG A 149 -11.29 12.96 -16.99
N TYR A 150 -10.01 13.26 -16.78
CA TYR A 150 -9.28 12.82 -15.61
C TYR A 150 -9.85 13.39 -14.31
N HIS A 151 -10.14 14.69 -14.25
CA HIS A 151 -10.80 15.29 -13.08
C HIS A 151 -12.20 14.71 -12.84
N ALA A 152 -12.98 14.46 -13.91
CA ALA A 152 -14.30 13.83 -13.77
C ALA A 152 -14.20 12.41 -13.20
N MET A 153 -13.22 11.62 -13.69
CA MET A 153 -12.92 10.29 -13.16
C MET A 153 -12.55 10.35 -11.68
N LEU A 154 -11.68 11.28 -11.26
CA LEU A 154 -11.30 11.44 -9.85
C LEU A 154 -12.50 11.80 -8.97
N ARG A 155 -13.39 12.70 -9.43
CA ARG A 155 -14.63 13.03 -8.69
C ARG A 155 -15.51 11.80 -8.49
N LEU A 156 -15.72 11.00 -9.53
CA LEU A 156 -16.50 9.76 -9.43
C LEU A 156 -15.86 8.77 -8.44
N LEU A 157 -14.52 8.69 -8.46
CA LEU A 157 -13.78 7.83 -7.55
C LEU A 157 -13.87 8.32 -6.10
N SER A 158 -13.82 9.64 -5.88
CA SER A 158 -13.99 10.28 -4.58
C SER A 158 -15.40 10.05 -4.00
N ILE A 159 -16.45 10.11 -4.84
CA ILE A 159 -17.82 9.75 -4.42
C ILE A 159 -17.89 8.26 -4.03
N PHE A 160 -17.28 7.38 -4.81
CA PHE A 160 -17.25 5.96 -4.48
C PHE A 160 -16.45 5.67 -3.20
N ALA A 161 -15.34 6.37 -2.98
CA ALA A 161 -14.55 6.29 -1.75
C ALA A 161 -15.38 6.69 -0.52
N GLN A 162 -16.19 7.75 -0.63
CA GLN A 162 -17.14 8.16 0.41
C GLN A 162 -18.18 7.05 0.69
N HIS A 163 -18.74 6.45 -0.36
CA HIS A 163 -19.69 5.35 -0.21
C HIS A 163 -19.06 4.13 0.49
N LEU A 164 -17.83 3.76 0.11
CA LEU A 164 -17.08 2.71 0.81
C LEU A 164 -16.80 3.07 2.27
N SER A 165 -16.54 4.34 2.56
CA SER A 165 -16.31 4.83 3.92
C SER A 165 -17.57 4.65 4.78
N ILE A 166 -18.74 4.99 4.24
CA ILE A 166 -20.05 4.78 4.90
C ILE A 166 -20.30 3.30 5.16
N LEU A 167 -20.12 2.44 4.15
CA LEU A 167 -20.29 0.99 4.31
C LEU A 167 -19.31 0.41 5.32
N SER A 168 -18.08 0.90 5.34
CA SER A 168 -17.08 0.46 6.30
C SER A 168 -17.44 0.91 7.73
N ASN A 169 -17.94 2.13 7.91
CA ASN A 169 -18.44 2.62 9.20
C ASN A 169 -19.61 1.75 9.69
N GLN A 170 -20.57 1.42 8.82
CA GLN A 170 -21.67 0.53 9.19
C GLN A 170 -21.20 -0.87 9.58
N LEU A 171 -20.18 -1.41 8.90
CA LEU A 171 -19.59 -2.70 9.26
C LEU A 171 -18.83 -2.65 10.58
N VAL A 172 -18.15 -1.55 10.88
CA VAL A 172 -17.49 -1.34 12.17
C VAL A 172 -18.53 -1.23 13.27
N LEU A 173 -19.57 -0.41 13.09
CA LEU A 173 -20.66 -0.25 14.06
C LEU A 173 -21.40 -1.57 14.32
N ARG A 174 -21.77 -2.33 13.27
CA ARG A 174 -22.38 -3.67 13.45
C ARG A 174 -21.44 -4.65 14.15
N ARG A 175 -20.13 -4.51 13.94
CA ARG A 175 -19.13 -5.32 14.62
C ARG A 175 -18.95 -4.89 16.06
N GLU A 176 -19.01 -3.60 16.39
CA GLU A 176 -19.03 -3.10 17.77
C GLU A 176 -20.31 -3.51 18.51
N GLU A 177 -21.47 -3.56 17.84
CA GLU A 177 -22.71 -4.08 18.41
C GLU A 177 -22.63 -5.57 18.79
N HIS A 178 -21.75 -6.35 18.15
CA HIS A 178 -21.61 -7.80 18.35
C HIS A 178 -20.24 -8.24 18.91
N GLU A 179 -19.27 -7.34 19.02
CA GLU A 179 -17.97 -7.59 19.60
C GLU A 179 -18.05 -7.20 21.08
N PRO A 180 -17.91 -8.14 22.01
CA PRO A 180 -18.04 -7.80 23.42
C PRO A 180 -16.98 -6.73 23.76
N THR A 181 -17.36 -5.72 24.56
CA THR A 181 -16.57 -4.49 24.82
C THR A 181 -15.12 -4.78 25.27
N ASN A 182 -14.89 -5.94 25.88
CA ASN A 182 -13.57 -6.44 26.23
C ASN A 182 -12.64 -6.64 25.02
N MET A 183 -13.17 -7.09 23.87
CA MET A 183 -12.38 -7.38 22.68
C MET A 183 -12.02 -6.14 21.87
N ALA A 184 -12.91 -5.15 21.82
CA ALA A 184 -12.60 -3.82 21.29
C ALA A 184 -11.45 -3.18 22.08
N ARG A 185 -11.52 -3.19 23.42
CA ARG A 185 -10.44 -2.72 24.31
C ARG A 185 -9.11 -3.44 24.04
N ALA A 186 -9.16 -4.76 23.87
CA ALA A 186 -7.96 -5.54 23.58
C ALA A 186 -7.31 -5.14 22.25
N ARG A 187 -8.11 -4.88 21.21
CA ARG A 187 -7.62 -4.48 19.87
C ARG A 187 -7.00 -3.09 19.92
N GLN A 188 -7.70 -2.12 20.50
CA GLN A 188 -7.20 -0.76 20.64
C GLN A 188 -5.85 -0.74 21.38
N PHE A 189 -5.78 -1.45 22.51
CA PHE A 189 -4.54 -1.55 23.28
C PHE A 189 -3.37 -2.14 22.47
N ILE A 190 -3.63 -3.11 21.61
CA ILE A 190 -2.60 -3.69 20.72
C ILE A 190 -2.12 -2.65 19.72
N GLU A 191 -3.01 -1.88 19.09
CA GLU A 191 -2.65 -0.88 18.10
C GLU A 191 -1.78 0.22 18.72
N ASP A 192 -2.17 0.71 19.89
CA ASP A 192 -1.46 1.78 20.61
C ASP A 192 -0.09 1.33 21.15
N HIS A 193 0.04 0.06 21.57
CA HIS A 193 1.22 -0.43 22.29
C HIS A 193 2.02 -1.50 21.51
N GLN A 194 1.78 -1.69 20.21
CA GLN A 194 2.41 -2.77 19.43
C GLN A 194 3.95 -2.75 19.44
N ALA A 195 4.57 -1.58 19.62
CA ALA A 195 6.03 -1.43 19.70
C ALA A 195 6.61 -1.89 21.05
N GLU A 196 5.78 -2.07 22.08
CA GLU A 196 6.22 -2.51 23.40
C GLU A 196 6.27 -4.04 23.52
N PRO A 197 6.96 -4.59 24.53
CA PRO A 197 6.78 -5.98 24.95
C PRO A 197 5.33 -6.29 25.34
N LEU A 198 4.53 -6.75 24.37
CA LEU A 198 3.16 -7.19 24.58
C LEU A 198 3.10 -8.70 24.83
N SER A 199 2.69 -9.07 26.03
CA SER A 199 2.36 -10.46 26.37
C SER A 199 0.86 -10.70 26.24
N LEU A 200 0.50 -11.96 25.97
CA LEU A 200 -0.90 -12.39 25.96
C LEU A 200 -1.59 -12.11 27.31
N GLY A 201 -0.85 -12.26 28.41
CA GLY A 201 -1.36 -11.98 29.76
C GLY A 201 -1.71 -10.50 29.96
N ARG A 202 -0.84 -9.60 29.49
CA ARG A 202 -1.07 -8.14 29.60
C ARG A 202 -2.33 -7.71 28.86
N ILE A 203 -2.56 -8.23 27.66
CA ILE A 203 -3.74 -7.90 26.86
C ILE A 203 -5.01 -8.49 27.46
N ALA A 204 -4.95 -9.75 27.89
CA ALA A 204 -6.07 -10.41 28.55
C ALA A 204 -6.49 -9.65 29.83
N HIS A 205 -5.51 -9.15 30.60
CA HIS A 205 -5.74 -8.33 31.78
C HIS A 205 -6.39 -6.98 31.43
N VAL A 206 -5.87 -6.24 30.45
CA VAL A 206 -6.46 -4.96 29.99
C VAL A 206 -7.90 -5.16 29.49
N ALA A 207 -8.16 -6.28 28.82
CA ALA A 207 -9.46 -6.67 28.33
C ALA A 207 -10.38 -7.27 29.41
N ASN A 208 -9.90 -7.44 30.65
CA ASN A 208 -10.61 -8.09 31.76
C ASN A 208 -11.20 -9.46 31.39
N ILE A 209 -10.42 -10.29 30.70
CA ILE A 209 -10.81 -11.64 30.27
C ILE A 209 -9.68 -12.65 30.49
N SER A 210 -10.03 -13.93 30.55
CA SER A 210 -9.01 -14.98 30.62
C SER A 210 -8.21 -15.07 29.32
N ARG A 211 -6.93 -15.47 29.42
CA ARG A 211 -6.06 -15.71 28.25
C ARG A 211 -6.69 -16.67 27.24
N HIS A 212 -7.36 -17.70 27.74
CA HIS A 212 -8.01 -18.71 26.91
C HIS A 212 -9.21 -18.11 26.14
N TYR A 213 -10.06 -17.35 26.82
CA TYR A 213 -11.19 -16.67 26.20
C TYR A 213 -10.72 -15.66 25.15
N PHE A 214 -9.70 -14.86 25.46
CA PHE A 214 -9.08 -13.94 24.50
C PHE A 214 -8.57 -14.68 23.25
N CYS A 215 -7.76 -15.73 23.40
CA CYS A 215 -7.26 -16.49 22.25
C CYS A 215 -8.38 -17.05 21.38
N LYS A 216 -9.42 -17.62 22.01
CA LYS A 216 -10.57 -18.20 21.31
C LYS A 216 -11.34 -17.14 20.54
N MET A 217 -11.67 -16.02 21.18
CA MET A 217 -12.42 -14.92 20.57
C MET A 217 -11.60 -14.18 19.53
N PHE A 218 -10.33 -13.90 19.79
CA PHE A 218 -9.43 -13.24 18.85
C PHE A 218 -9.26 -14.06 17.57
N LYS A 219 -9.06 -15.38 17.70
CA LYS A 219 -8.97 -16.27 16.53
C LYS A 219 -10.29 -16.37 15.77
N LYS A 220 -11.43 -16.42 16.48
CA LYS A 220 -12.77 -16.38 15.87
C LYS A 220 -12.99 -15.08 15.09
N ALA A 221 -12.58 -13.94 15.64
CA ALA A 221 -12.80 -12.63 15.05
C ALA A 221 -11.84 -12.30 13.90
N THR A 222 -10.57 -12.71 13.99
CA THR A 222 -9.52 -12.31 13.02
C THR A 222 -9.10 -13.44 12.07
N GLY A 223 -9.51 -14.68 12.34
CA GLY A 223 -9.07 -15.88 11.62
C GLY A 223 -7.63 -16.30 11.90
N ILE A 224 -6.88 -15.56 12.72
CA ILE A 224 -5.48 -15.84 13.06
C ILE A 224 -5.24 -15.70 14.58
N ASN A 225 -4.17 -16.30 15.09
CA ASN A 225 -3.84 -16.10 16.51
C ASN A 225 -3.21 -14.71 16.75
N PHE A 226 -3.21 -14.30 18.02
CA PHE A 226 -2.70 -13.00 18.44
C PHE A 226 -1.21 -12.79 18.10
N ILE A 227 -0.36 -13.78 18.35
CA ILE A 227 1.09 -13.67 18.10
C ILE A 227 1.36 -13.44 16.60
N ASP A 228 0.63 -14.12 15.73
CA ASP A 228 0.69 -13.95 14.29
C ASP A 228 0.19 -12.58 13.84
N HIS A 229 -0.89 -12.09 14.46
CA HIS A 229 -1.41 -10.76 14.19
C HIS A 229 -0.40 -9.67 14.58
N LEU A 230 0.11 -9.72 15.82
CA LEU A 230 1.12 -8.78 16.31
C LEU A 230 2.38 -8.81 15.44
N SER A 231 2.85 -10.02 15.06
CA SER A 231 3.99 -10.17 14.16
C SER A 231 3.75 -9.51 12.80
N ARG A 232 2.53 -9.55 12.27
CA ARG A 232 2.18 -8.88 11.00
C ARG A 232 2.22 -7.36 11.14
N VAL A 233 1.57 -6.81 12.16
CA VAL A 233 1.56 -5.36 12.42
C VAL A 233 3.00 -4.83 12.53
N ARG A 234 3.85 -5.51 13.30
CA ARG A 234 5.26 -5.13 13.48
C ARG A 234 6.09 -5.27 12.21
N VAL A 235 5.87 -6.34 11.42
CA VAL A 235 6.56 -6.52 10.13
C VAL A 235 6.18 -5.41 9.16
N GLU A 236 4.90 -5.04 9.07
CA GLU A 236 4.47 -3.94 8.20
C GLU A 236 5.13 -2.61 8.59
N LYS A 237 5.13 -2.25 9.89
CA LYS A 237 5.85 -1.07 10.38
C LYS A 237 7.35 -1.12 10.09
N SER A 238 7.96 -2.29 10.19
CA SER A 238 9.38 -2.46 9.92
C SER A 238 9.72 -2.15 8.46
N LYS A 239 8.86 -2.47 7.49
CA LYS A 239 9.10 -2.16 6.07
C LYS A 239 9.27 -0.66 5.84
N THR A 240 8.46 0.17 6.51
CA THR A 240 8.55 1.63 6.46
C THR A 240 9.89 2.12 7.00
N LEU A 241 10.34 1.60 8.14
CA LEU A 241 11.62 1.96 8.71
C LEU A 241 12.81 1.47 7.88
N LEU A 242 12.67 0.34 7.17
CA LEU A 242 13.68 -0.19 6.24
C LEU A 242 13.87 0.69 4.99
N LEU A 243 12.97 1.65 4.71
CA LEU A 243 13.14 2.63 3.64
C LEU A 243 14.31 3.58 3.90
N ASN A 244 14.63 3.84 5.17
CA ASN A 244 15.80 4.62 5.53
C ASN A 244 17.07 3.75 5.39
N PRO A 245 17.97 4.05 4.44
CA PRO A 245 19.18 3.25 4.24
C PRO A 245 20.15 3.32 5.42
N ASN A 246 20.02 4.32 6.29
CA ASN A 246 20.92 4.53 7.42
C ASN A 246 20.54 3.70 8.65
N SER A 247 19.32 3.18 8.73
CA SER A 247 18.86 2.41 9.89
C SER A 247 19.40 0.98 9.84
N ARG A 248 20.02 0.49 10.92
CA ARG A 248 20.45 -0.91 10.97
C ARG A 248 19.23 -1.83 11.02
N ILE A 249 19.28 -2.99 10.37
CA ILE A 249 18.16 -3.96 10.38
C ILE A 249 17.80 -4.34 11.83
N SER A 250 18.81 -4.46 12.68
CA SER A 250 18.65 -4.75 14.10
C SER A 250 17.86 -3.67 14.83
N GLU A 251 18.26 -2.41 14.67
CA GLU A 251 17.59 -1.24 15.26
C GLU A 251 16.12 -1.16 14.82
N VAL A 252 15.85 -1.41 13.53
CA VAL A 252 14.47 -1.46 13.01
C VAL A 252 13.64 -2.56 13.66
N ALA A 253 14.20 -3.76 13.82
CA ALA A 253 13.50 -4.86 14.46
C ALA A 253 13.12 -4.53 15.92
N PHE A 254 14.07 -3.98 16.68
CA PHE A 254 13.83 -3.59 18.07
C PHE A 254 12.86 -2.41 18.19
N ALA A 255 12.95 -1.41 17.31
CA ALA A 255 12.01 -0.28 17.25
C ALA A 255 10.57 -0.71 16.91
N CYS A 256 10.42 -1.84 16.21
CA CYS A 256 9.12 -2.48 15.97
C CYS A 256 8.69 -3.44 17.09
N GLY A 257 9.40 -3.51 18.22
CA GLY A 257 9.02 -4.32 19.37
C GLY A 257 9.38 -5.81 19.29
N PHE A 258 10.20 -6.23 18.33
CA PHE A 258 10.73 -7.61 18.34
C PHE A 258 11.80 -7.75 19.42
N GLN A 259 11.67 -8.80 20.25
CA GLN A 259 12.63 -9.06 21.33
C GLN A 259 13.90 -9.80 20.86
N SER A 260 13.91 -10.35 19.65
CA SER A 260 15.08 -11.02 19.10
C SER A 260 15.12 -10.96 17.58
N MET A 261 16.34 -10.97 17.03
CA MET A 261 16.55 -10.95 15.59
C MET A 261 16.06 -12.22 14.91
N THR A 262 16.15 -13.36 15.60
CA THR A 262 15.65 -14.65 15.13
C THR A 262 14.14 -14.61 14.90
N ASN A 263 13.38 -14.06 15.85
CA ASN A 263 11.93 -13.94 15.73
C ASN A 263 11.53 -12.98 14.62
N PHE A 264 12.22 -11.84 14.52
CA PHE A 264 12.03 -10.88 13.44
C PHE A 264 12.26 -11.50 12.07
N ASN A 265 13.44 -12.11 11.84
CA ASN A 265 13.80 -12.70 10.55
C ASN A 265 12.81 -13.80 10.12
N ARG A 266 12.39 -14.66 11.06
CA ARG A 266 11.41 -15.72 10.79
C ARG A 266 10.04 -15.15 10.43
N ALA A 267 9.56 -14.16 11.20
CA ALA A 267 8.28 -13.51 10.94
C ALA A 267 8.30 -12.77 9.59
N PHE A 268 9.33 -11.98 9.34
CA PHE A 268 9.49 -11.20 8.11
C PHE A 268 9.56 -12.11 6.88
N LYS A 269 10.40 -13.15 6.90
CA LYS A 269 10.51 -14.10 5.77
C LYS A 269 9.20 -14.82 5.51
N ARG A 270 8.46 -15.20 6.54
CA ARG A 270 7.15 -15.85 6.39
C ARG A 270 6.09 -14.92 5.79
N ILE A 271 6.05 -13.66 6.20
CA ILE A 271 5.01 -12.69 5.80
C ILE A 271 5.34 -12.06 4.44
N VAL A 272 6.59 -11.67 4.23
CA VAL A 272 7.07 -10.92 3.05
C VAL A 272 7.66 -11.85 1.97
N ARG A 273 7.89 -13.13 2.30
CA ARG A 273 8.52 -14.14 1.43
C ARG A 273 9.97 -13.84 1.04
N ARG A 274 10.62 -12.87 1.69
CA ARG A 274 12.02 -12.46 1.51
C ARG A 274 12.63 -12.11 2.86
N SER A 275 13.96 -12.18 3.01
CA SER A 275 14.61 -11.70 4.25
C SER A 275 14.54 -10.18 4.35
N PRO A 276 14.66 -9.58 5.56
CA PRO A 276 14.73 -8.12 5.71
C PRO A 276 15.87 -7.49 4.88
N THR A 277 17.01 -8.17 4.81
CA THR A 277 18.16 -7.75 3.99
C THR A 277 17.83 -7.77 2.51
N GLN A 278 17.29 -8.88 2.00
CA GLN A 278 16.87 -9.00 0.59
C GLN A 278 15.77 -7.99 0.24
N PHE A 279 14.84 -7.75 1.17
CA PHE A 279 13.83 -6.72 1.01
C PHE A 279 14.48 -5.35 0.86
N ARG A 280 15.41 -4.98 1.76
CA ARG A 280 16.15 -3.71 1.70
C ARG A 280 16.99 -3.57 0.45
N GLU A 281 17.67 -4.61 0.00
CA GLU A 281 18.43 -4.58 -1.26
C GLU A 281 17.53 -4.40 -2.47
N SER A 282 16.28 -4.88 -2.38
CA SER A 282 15.26 -4.62 -3.39
C SER A 282 14.67 -3.20 -3.31
N LEU A 283 14.96 -2.45 -2.25
CA LEU A 283 14.57 -1.04 -2.13
C LEU A 283 15.60 -0.15 -2.86
N PRO A 284 15.15 0.99 -3.39
CA PRO A 284 16.06 1.98 -3.96
C PRO A 284 17.09 2.48 -2.95
N LYS A 285 18.38 2.42 -3.28
CA LYS A 285 19.41 3.12 -2.50
C LYS A 285 19.19 4.64 -2.67
N LEU A 286 18.70 5.31 -1.63
CA LEU A 286 18.72 6.77 -1.52
C LEU A 286 20.19 7.21 -1.51
N ARG A 287 20.69 7.78 -2.60
CA ARG A 287 22.00 8.46 -2.60
C ARG A 287 21.86 9.70 -1.74
N ARG A 288 22.71 9.83 -0.72
CA ARG A 288 22.87 11.06 0.06
C ARG A 288 23.24 12.19 -0.90
N SER A 289 22.52 13.31 -0.78
CA SER A 289 22.95 14.63 -1.27
C SER A 289 24.31 14.98 -0.71
#